data_AF-A0A2P8VSK1-F1
#
_entry.id   AF-A0A2P8VSK1-F1
#
_cell.length_a   1.000
_cell.length_b   1.000
_cell.length_c   1.000
_cell.angle_alpha   90.00
_cell.angle_beta   90.00
_cell.angle_gamma   90.00
#
_symmetry.space_group_name_H-M   'P 1'
#
loop_
_entity.id
_entity.type
_entity.pdbx_description
1 polymer ?
#
loop_
_entity_poly.entity_id
_entity_poly.type
_entity_poly.pdbx_seq_one_letter_code
_entity_poly.pdbx_strand_id
1 'polypeptide(L)' 'MSSPASQPDCPITDLVSRCIQARTITQAQYQELTALVLADGTVDESERKQVNRLFDAIQVGRVRIVD' A
#
# COMPACT_ATOMS: atom_id res chain seq x y z
N MET A 1 -28.44 -5.49 -9.25
CA MET A 1 -27.62 -5.49 -8.04
C MET A 1 -26.16 -5.56 -8.44
N SER A 2 -25.45 -4.43 -8.45
CA SER A 2 -24.00 -4.37 -8.69
C SER A 2 -23.41 -3.21 -7.89
N SER A 3 -22.83 -3.56 -6.75
CA SER A 3 -21.77 -2.92 -5.94
C SER A 3 -21.64 -1.37 -5.89
N PRO A 4 -21.73 -0.74 -4.72
CA PRO A 4 -21.07 0.53 -4.45
C PRO A 4 -19.70 0.23 -3.84
N ALA A 5 -18.64 0.22 -4.62
CA ALA A 5 -17.29 0.09 -4.05
C ALA A 5 -16.29 0.80 -4.93
N SER A 6 -16.22 2.13 -4.82
CA SER A 6 -15.04 2.92 -5.20
C SER A 6 -15.22 4.32 -4.62
N GLN A 7 -15.03 4.46 -3.31
CA GLN A 7 -14.52 5.72 -2.76
C GLN A 7 -13.06 5.47 -2.39
N PRO A 8 -12.08 5.85 -3.23
CA PRO A 8 -10.72 6.00 -2.80
C PRO A 8 -10.47 7.50 -2.62
N ASP A 9 -10.92 8.09 -1.52
CA ASP A 9 -10.50 9.45 -1.13
C ASP A 9 -9.19 9.43 -0.32
N CYS A 10 -8.56 8.26 -0.18
CA CYS A 10 -7.28 8.10 0.50
C CYS A 10 -6.16 7.86 -0.53
N PRO A 11 -5.22 8.80 -0.71
CA PRO A 11 -4.15 8.69 -1.71
C PRO A 11 -3.25 7.46 -1.50
N ILE A 12 -3.08 7.01 -0.25
CA ILE A 12 -2.30 5.80 0.08
C ILE A 12 -2.99 4.53 -0.41
N THR A 13 -4.32 4.48 -0.38
CA THR A 13 -5.09 3.32 -0.84
C THR A 13 -4.92 3.09 -2.34
N ASP A 14 -4.93 4.18 -3.13
CA ASP A 14 -4.76 4.10 -4.57
C ASP A 14 -3.32 3.67 -4.92
N LEU A 15 -2.32 4.23 -4.23
CA LEU A 15 -0.91 3.91 -4.40
C LEU A 15 -0.63 2.42 -4.09
N VAL A 16 -1.12 1.93 -2.95
CA VAL A 16 -1.01 0.51 -2.56
C VAL A 16 -1.71 -0.39 -3.57
N SER A 17 -2.94 -0.05 -3.98
CA SER A 17 -3.69 -0.83 -4.97
C SER A 17 -2.94 -0.92 -6.30
N ARG A 18 -2.31 0.18 -6.72
CA ARG A 18 -1.50 0.25 -7.94
C ARG A 18 -0.23 -0.58 -7.84
N CYS A 19 0.47 -0.58 -6.71
CA CYS A 19 1.64 -1.45 -6.48
C CYS A 19 1.26 -2.94 -6.46
N ILE A 20 0.13 -3.29 -5.85
CA ILE A 20 -0.40 -4.67 -5.85
C ILE A 20 -0.77 -5.09 -7.28
N GLN A 21 -1.44 -4.22 -8.06
CA GLN A 21 -1.79 -4.49 -9.45
C GLN A 21 -0.56 -4.66 -10.34
N ALA A 22 0.42 -3.76 -10.20
CA ALA A 22 1.69 -3.83 -10.91
C ALA A 22 2.53 -5.05 -10.49
N ARG A 23 2.24 -5.65 -9.32
CA ARG A 23 3.05 -6.67 -8.64
C ARG A 23 4.50 -6.25 -8.43
N THR A 24 4.73 -4.96 -8.45
CA THR A 24 6.05 -4.35 -8.29
C THR A 24 5.92 -3.09 -7.45
N ILE A 25 6.94 -2.85 -6.65
CA ILE A 25 7.09 -1.64 -5.84
C ILE A 25 8.53 -1.17 -5.96
N THR A 26 8.77 0.14 -6.09
CA THR A 26 10.15 0.64 -6.10
C THR A 26 10.74 0.64 -4.70
N GLN A 27 12.07 0.55 -4.59
CA GLN A 27 12.73 0.65 -3.28
C GLN A 27 12.42 1.99 -2.58
N ALA A 28 12.33 3.08 -3.35
CA ALA A 28 11.93 4.38 -2.84
C ALA A 28 10.51 4.37 -2.25
N GLN A 29 9.54 3.79 -2.96
CA GLN A 29 8.16 3.65 -2.47
C GLN A 29 8.07 2.77 -1.22
N TYR A 30 8.84 1.68 -1.19
CA TYR A 30 8.90 0.80 -0.02
C TYR A 30 9.43 1.55 1.22
N GLN A 31 10.51 2.32 1.06
CA GLN A 31 11.08 3.13 2.14
C GLN A 31 10.13 4.24 2.58
N GLU A 32 9.46 4.91 1.65
CA GLU A 32 8.49 5.96 1.96
C GLU A 32 7.31 5.42 2.77
N LEU A 33 6.75 4.28 2.37
CA LEU A 33 5.68 3.61 3.11
C LEU A 33 6.14 3.11 4.48
N THR A 34 7.37 2.61 4.58
CA THR A 34 7.96 2.18 5.86
C THR A 34 8.14 3.39 6.78
N ALA A 35 8.67 4.50 6.25
CA ALA A 35 8.86 5.73 7.00
C ALA A 35 7.53 6.32 7.46
N LEU A 36 6.49 6.27 6.63
CA LEU A 36 5.12 6.65 6.98
C LEU A 36 4.58 5.79 8.14
N VAL A 37 4.72 4.46 8.07
CA VAL A 37 4.25 3.56 9.14
C VAL A 37 5.04 3.74 10.44
N LEU A 38 6.33 4.09 10.36
CA LEU A 38 7.18 4.39 11.52
C LEU A 38 6.95 5.80 12.07
N ALA A 39 6.45 6.74 11.25
CA ALA A 39 6.08 8.09 11.65
C ALA A 39 4.76 8.04 12.42
N ASP A 40 4.86 7.63 13.68
CA ASP A 40 3.75 7.52 14.63
C ASP A 40 2.90 8.80 14.61
N GLY A 41 1.62 8.66 14.25
CA GLY A 41 0.64 9.76 14.21
C GLY A 41 0.31 10.37 12.84
N THR A 42 0.97 9.95 11.75
CA THR A 42 0.65 10.49 10.39
C THR A 42 -0.28 9.59 9.58
N VAL A 43 -0.32 8.30 9.90
CA VAL A 43 -1.02 7.28 9.12
C VAL A 43 -2.29 6.84 9.85
N ASP A 44 -3.43 6.95 9.18
CA ASP A 44 -4.71 6.49 9.72
C ASP A 44 -4.76 4.96 9.82
N GLU A 45 -5.62 4.39 10.66
CA GLU A 45 -5.77 2.94 10.77
C GLU A 45 -6.09 2.29 9.41
N SER A 46 -6.87 2.98 8.57
CA SER A 46 -7.22 2.52 7.22
C SER A 46 -6.00 2.43 6.30
N GLU A 47 -5.14 3.44 6.37
CA GLU A 47 -3.90 3.51 5.60
C GLU A 47 -2.87 2.48 6.10
N ARG A 48 -2.76 2.32 7.42
CA ARG A 48 -1.90 1.30 8.02
C ARG A 48 -2.31 -0.11 7.59
N LYS A 49 -3.61 -0.40 7.51
CA LYS A 49 -4.13 -1.68 6.98
C LYS A 49 -3.77 -1.89 5.50
N GLN A 50 -3.82 -0.83 4.69
CA GLN A 50 -3.42 -0.88 3.28
C GLN A 50 -1.93 -1.20 3.14
N VAL A 51 -1.09 -0.45 3.85
CA VAL A 51 0.36 -0.63 3.81
C VAL A 51 0.77 -2.01 4.32
N ASN A 52 0.16 -2.49 5.41
CA ASN A 52 0.38 -3.86 5.88
C ASN A 52 0.00 -4.92 4.84
N ARG A 53 -1.12 -4.74 4.11
CA ARG A 53 -1.48 -5.65 3.01
C ARG A 53 -0.44 -5.68 1.89
N LEU A 54 0.16 -4.53 1.58
CA LEU A 54 1.23 -4.47 0.59
C LEU A 54 2.47 -5.21 1.09
N PHE A 55 2.87 -4.98 2.35
CA PHE A 55 3.99 -5.69 2.96
C PHE A 55 3.77 -7.20 3.02
N ASP A 56 2.58 -7.66 3.39
CA ASP A 56 2.19 -9.08 3.32
C ASP A 56 2.34 -9.61 1.88
N ALA A 57 1.86 -8.87 0.88
CA ALA A 57 1.98 -9.28 -0.51
C ALA A 57 3.46 -9.37 -0.97
N ILE A 58 4.32 -8.49 -0.47
CA ILE A 58 5.77 -8.54 -0.72
C ILE A 58 6.38 -9.76 -0.01
N GLN A 59 6.04 -9.99 1.26
CA GLN A 59 6.57 -11.08 2.08
C GLN A 59 6.16 -12.46 1.56
N VAL A 60 4.95 -12.58 1.01
CA VAL A 60 4.46 -13.79 0.32
C VAL A 60 5.06 -13.93 -1.09
N GLY A 61 5.78 -12.92 -1.59
CA GLY A 61 6.41 -12.92 -2.92
C GLY A 61 5.44 -12.63 -4.07
N ARG A 62 4.23 -12.12 -3.78
CA ARG A 62 3.27 -11.67 -4.81
C ARG A 62 3.66 -10.34 -5.42
N VAL A 63 4.36 -9.49 -4.67
CA VAL A 63 4.90 -8.20 -5.10
C VAL A 63 6.43 -8.26 -5.01
N ARG A 64 7.12 -7.82 -6.05
CA ARG A 64 8.58 -7.76 -6.07
C ARG A 64 9.04 -6.33 -5.87
N ILE A 65 10.07 -6.16 -5.04
CA ILE A 65 10.76 -4.87 -4.96
C ILE A 65 11.65 -4.77 -6.21
N VAL A 66 11.41 -3.73 -6.98
CA VAL A 66 12.20 -3.34 -8.16
C VAL A 66 12.93 -2.04 -7.83
N ASP A 67 14.03 -1.76 -8.53
CA ASP A 67 14.80 -0.53 -8.37
C ASP A 67 14.18 0.59 -9.25
#